data_AF-A0A6I4TQV0-F1
#
_entry.id   AF-A0A6I4TQV0-F1
#
_cell.length_a   1.000
_cell.length_b   1.000
_cell.length_c   1.000
_cell.angle_alpha   90.00
_cell.angle_beta   90.00
_cell.angle_gamma   90.00
#
_symmetry.space_group_name_H-M   'P 1'
#
loop_
_entity.id
_entity.type
_entity.pdbx_description
1 polymer ?
#
loop_
_entity_poly.entity_id
_entity_poly.type
_entity_poly.pdbx_seq_one_letter_code
_entity_poly.pdbx_strand_id
1 'polypeptide(L)'
;MAGLTTERWTAVSGAQRHAMQVRDAVERVRRPQDRIVLGNWADPALLADERYDTVLADYLLGAIEGFAPFYQHRLLARLRPLTGSRLYFIGLAPYVNQPADDPAARLVRQIGRYRDSCLLLSDDQPYREYPAEWVADHLEASGFKVLAAQRFPIRYKARFVNSQIDMCLPRLEGLADRNLARALRASGETLRQAALDHIAREGSISHGHDYVIAAEPA
;
A
#
# COMPACT_ATOMS: atom_id res chain seq x y z
N MET A 1 18.73 -13.35 -8.84
CA MET A 1 18.10 -12.62 -7.73
C MET A 1 18.57 -11.18 -7.80
N ALA A 2 17.66 -10.23 -8.03
CA ALA A 2 17.98 -8.82 -7.88
C ALA A 2 17.92 -8.48 -6.40
N GLY A 3 18.98 -7.89 -5.85
CA GLY A 3 19.06 -7.46 -4.46
C GLY A 3 20.09 -6.35 -4.36
N LEU A 4 19.87 -5.42 -3.43
CA LEU A 4 20.88 -4.43 -3.09
C LEU A 4 21.91 -5.08 -2.17
N THR A 5 23.19 -4.95 -2.51
CA THR A 5 24.26 -5.28 -1.58
C THR A 5 24.17 -4.30 -0.41
N THR A 6 23.97 -4.81 0.79
CA THR A 6 23.86 -4.02 2.03
C THR A 6 24.81 -4.59 3.07
N GLU A 7 25.31 -3.75 3.97
CA GLU A 7 26.04 -4.21 5.16
C GLU A 7 25.07 -4.64 6.28
N ARG A 8 23.93 -3.95 6.37
CA ARG A 8 22.80 -4.20 7.26
C ARG A 8 21.51 -3.64 6.66
N TRP A 9 20.35 -4.12 7.12
CA TRP A 9 19.06 -3.49 6.85
C TRP A 9 18.18 -3.42 8.10
N THR A 10 17.27 -2.45 8.10
CA THR A 10 16.18 -2.34 9.08
C THR A 10 14.84 -2.32 8.36
N ALA A 11 13.98 -3.28 8.65
CA ALA A 11 12.60 -3.30 8.18
C ALA A 11 11.68 -2.75 9.27
N VAL A 12 10.71 -1.90 8.90
CA VAL A 12 9.77 -1.28 9.85
C VAL A 12 8.35 -1.68 9.48
N SER A 13 7.55 -2.06 10.46
CA SER A 13 6.13 -2.35 10.28
C SER A 13 5.32 -1.76 11.43
N GLY A 14 4.14 -1.21 11.14
CA GLY A 14 3.15 -0.83 12.16
C GLY A 14 2.30 -2.01 12.64
N ALA A 15 2.31 -3.13 11.91
CA ALA A 15 1.52 -4.31 12.21
C ALA A 15 2.38 -5.48 12.70
N GLN A 16 2.01 -6.03 13.86
CA GLN A 16 2.71 -7.18 14.49
C GLN A 16 2.68 -8.43 13.60
N ARG A 17 1.51 -8.75 13.02
CA ARG A 17 1.38 -9.91 12.12
C ARG A 17 2.27 -9.77 10.89
N HIS A 18 2.35 -8.58 10.31
CA HIS A 18 3.22 -8.33 9.16
C HIS A 18 4.71 -8.41 9.55
N ALA A 19 5.10 -7.88 10.71
CA ALA A 19 6.47 -8.02 11.22
C ALA A 19 6.87 -9.50 11.40
N MET A 20 5.96 -10.35 11.89
CA MET A 20 6.17 -11.80 11.98
C MET A 20 6.31 -12.43 10.60
N GLN A 21 5.42 -12.11 9.66
CA GLN A 21 5.50 -12.63 8.28
C GLN A 21 6.82 -12.26 7.60
N VAL A 22 7.28 -11.02 7.75
CA VAL A 22 8.57 -10.57 7.22
C VAL A 22 9.70 -11.35 7.86
N ARG A 23 9.70 -11.51 9.19
CA ARG A 23 10.72 -12.27 9.92
C ARG A 23 10.83 -13.70 9.40
N ASP A 24 9.70 -14.37 9.25
CA ASP A 24 9.65 -15.76 8.81
C ASP A 24 10.07 -15.87 7.32
N ALA A 25 9.70 -14.89 6.48
CA ALA A 25 10.08 -14.84 5.07
C ALA A 25 11.60 -14.62 4.85
N VAL A 26 12.26 -13.87 5.73
CA VAL A 26 13.70 -13.58 5.59
C VAL A 26 14.60 -14.47 6.43
N GLU A 27 14.06 -15.42 7.21
CA GLU A 27 14.80 -16.22 8.18
C GLU A 27 16.11 -16.80 7.63
N ARG A 28 16.06 -17.37 6.41
CA ARG A 28 17.22 -18.01 5.76
C ARG A 28 18.30 -17.05 5.28
N VAL A 29 17.97 -15.78 5.09
CA VAL A 29 18.87 -14.77 4.49
C VAL A 29 19.20 -13.62 5.45
N ARG A 30 18.53 -13.57 6.60
CA ARG A 30 18.72 -12.55 7.62
C ARG A 30 20.04 -12.75 8.37
N ARG A 31 20.81 -11.67 8.52
CA ARG A 31 22.08 -11.66 9.25
C ARG A 31 21.89 -11.14 10.68
N PRO A 32 22.84 -11.37 11.60
CA PRO A 32 22.74 -10.88 12.98
C PRO A 32 22.53 -9.37 13.12
N GLN A 33 23.13 -8.57 12.21
CA GLN A 33 23.01 -7.11 12.20
C GLN A 33 21.71 -6.59 11.57
N ASP A 34 20.93 -7.45 10.92
CA ASP A 34 19.66 -7.08 10.31
C ASP A 34 18.53 -7.14 11.34
N ARG A 35 17.64 -6.14 11.33
CA ARG A 35 16.57 -6.06 12.32
C ARG A 35 15.21 -5.70 11.74
N ILE A 36 14.18 -6.15 12.43
CA ILE A 36 12.78 -5.84 12.15
C ILE A 36 12.25 -5.08 13.35
N VAL A 37 11.74 -3.88 13.12
CA VAL A 37 11.22 -2.97 14.14
C VAL A 37 9.71 -2.87 13.98
N LEU A 38 9.00 -3.18 15.05
CA LEU A 38 7.56 -2.91 15.16
C LEU A 38 7.40 -1.52 15.77
N GLY A 39 6.75 -0.60 15.06
CA GLY A 39 6.60 0.77 15.55
C GLY A 39 5.68 1.61 14.68
N ASN A 40 5.13 2.68 15.27
CA ASN A 40 4.27 3.63 14.59
C ASN A 40 5.08 4.82 14.09
N TRP A 41 4.95 5.16 12.81
CA TRP A 41 5.63 6.32 12.20
C TRP A 41 5.23 7.67 12.79
N ALA A 42 4.18 7.76 13.60
CA ALA A 42 3.86 8.96 14.38
C ALA A 42 4.68 9.10 15.67
N ASP A 43 5.27 8.02 16.19
CA ASP A 43 6.08 8.06 17.43
C ASP A 43 7.46 8.67 17.13
N PRO A 44 7.82 9.87 17.65
CA PRO A 44 9.10 10.51 17.34
C PRO A 44 10.33 9.70 17.77
N ALA A 45 10.21 8.77 18.71
CA ALA A 45 11.33 7.92 19.15
C ALA A 45 11.69 6.83 18.12
N LEU A 46 10.74 6.44 17.25
CA LEU A 46 10.97 5.42 16.24
C LEU A 46 12.10 5.83 15.27
N LEU A 47 13.21 5.10 15.31
CA LEU A 47 14.42 5.37 14.51
C LEU A 47 15.04 6.75 14.77
N ALA A 48 14.84 7.32 15.97
CA ALA A 48 15.49 8.57 16.33
C ALA A 48 17.02 8.45 16.22
N ASP A 49 17.65 9.51 15.70
CA ASP A 49 19.10 9.61 15.47
C ASP A 49 19.70 8.57 14.51
N GLU A 50 18.86 7.86 13.77
CA GLU A 50 19.31 6.90 12.77
C GLU A 50 19.36 7.50 11.36
N ARG A 51 20.26 6.96 10.53
CA ARG A 51 20.41 7.35 9.12
C ARG A 51 20.85 6.15 8.29
N TYR A 52 20.34 6.08 7.06
CA TYR A 52 20.52 4.98 6.12
C TYR A 52 20.92 5.50 4.74
N ASP A 53 21.90 4.88 4.10
CA ASP A 53 22.32 5.30 2.75
C ASP A 53 21.16 5.20 1.74
N THR A 54 20.37 4.14 1.85
CA THR A 54 19.18 3.91 1.02
C THR A 54 17.95 3.64 1.89
N VAL A 55 16.85 4.34 1.60
CA VAL A 55 15.54 4.15 2.22
C VAL A 55 14.55 3.68 1.16
N LEU A 56 13.80 2.63 1.46
CA LEU A 56 12.69 2.14 0.63
C LEU A 56 11.38 2.39 1.38
N ALA A 57 10.53 3.27 0.84
CA ALA A 57 9.18 3.49 1.34
C ALA A 57 8.19 2.73 0.45
N ASP A 58 7.97 1.45 0.75
CA ASP A 58 7.17 0.53 -0.07
C ASP A 58 5.69 0.53 0.32
N TYR A 59 4.82 1.15 -0.48
CA TYR A 59 3.39 1.37 -0.22
C TYR A 59 3.08 2.00 1.15
N LEU A 60 4.06 2.68 1.74
CA LEU A 60 3.98 3.16 3.11
C LEU A 60 2.93 4.26 3.28
N LEU A 61 2.81 5.16 2.31
CA LEU A 61 1.91 6.32 2.37
C LEU A 61 0.44 5.93 2.46
N GLY A 62 0.02 4.95 1.67
CA GLY A 62 -1.34 4.44 1.68
C GLY A 62 -1.62 3.65 2.95
N ALA A 63 -0.67 2.83 3.37
CA ALA A 63 -0.78 1.98 4.55
C ALA A 63 -0.85 2.76 5.86
N ILE A 64 -0.20 3.93 5.97
CA ILE A 64 -0.09 4.67 7.23
C ILE A 64 -1.44 5.17 7.76
N GLU A 65 -2.45 5.34 6.89
CA GLU A 65 -3.78 5.83 7.28
C GLU A 65 -4.42 4.97 8.39
N GLY A 66 -4.19 3.65 8.37
CA GLY A 66 -4.69 2.73 9.40
C GLY A 66 -3.91 2.72 10.71
N PHE A 67 -2.77 3.42 10.80
CA PHE A 67 -1.90 3.44 11.99
C PHE A 67 -1.68 4.85 12.56
N ALA A 68 -1.61 5.85 11.70
CA ALA A 68 -1.47 7.26 12.04
C ALA A 68 -2.28 8.11 11.05
N PRO A 69 -3.61 8.21 11.27
CA PRO A 69 -4.49 9.01 10.43
C PRO A 69 -3.99 10.45 10.26
N PHE A 70 -4.08 10.99 9.05
CA PHE A 70 -3.66 12.37 8.68
C PHE A 70 -2.15 12.66 8.78
N TYR A 71 -1.30 11.65 9.02
CA TYR A 71 0.15 11.83 9.19
C TYR A 71 0.95 11.90 7.87
N GLN A 72 0.32 11.72 6.71
CA GLN A 72 0.98 11.56 5.40
C GLN A 72 1.93 12.70 5.03
N HIS A 73 1.52 13.95 5.25
CA HIS A 73 2.38 15.10 5.01
C HIS A 73 3.61 15.14 5.93
N ARG A 74 3.49 14.68 7.18
CA ARG A 74 4.60 14.61 8.15
C ARG A 74 5.51 13.42 7.90
N LEU A 75 4.97 12.33 7.34
CA LEU A 75 5.74 11.15 6.98
C LEU A 75 6.90 11.51 6.04
N LEU A 76 6.64 12.30 5.00
CA LEU A 76 7.66 12.66 4.01
C LEU A 76 8.78 13.49 4.64
N ALA A 77 8.43 14.49 5.46
CA ALA A 77 9.40 15.24 6.26
C ALA A 77 10.20 14.34 7.23
N ARG A 78 9.55 13.33 7.81
CA ARG A 78 10.20 12.37 8.72
C ARG A 78 11.19 11.45 8.01
N LEU A 79 10.95 11.09 6.76
CA LEU A 79 11.89 10.28 5.97
C LEU A 79 13.17 11.05 5.60
N ARG A 80 13.13 12.39 5.61
CA ARG A 80 14.26 13.24 5.22
C ARG A 80 15.54 13.04 6.05
N PRO A 81 15.52 13.12 7.39
CA PRO A 81 16.72 12.88 8.20
C PRO A 81 17.20 11.42 8.15
N LEU A 82 16.29 10.46 7.94
CA LEU A 82 16.63 9.04 7.83
C LEU A 82 17.35 8.69 6.52
N THR A 83 17.19 9.53 5.48
CA THR A 83 17.76 9.27 4.15
C THR A 83 19.14 9.91 4.01
N GLY A 84 20.15 9.06 3.81
CA GLY A 84 21.55 9.42 3.61
C GLY A 84 21.86 9.83 2.19
N SER A 85 21.49 8.98 1.23
CA SER A 85 21.82 9.18 -0.19
C SER A 85 20.61 9.02 -1.10
N ARG A 86 19.81 7.96 -0.94
CA ARG A 86 18.71 7.67 -1.89
C ARG A 86 17.44 7.23 -1.18
N LEU A 87 16.34 7.88 -1.51
CA LEU A 87 14.99 7.41 -1.23
C LEU A 87 14.41 6.80 -2.50
N TYR A 88 13.84 5.60 -2.40
CA TYR A 88 12.88 5.10 -3.38
C TYR A 88 11.51 5.05 -2.72
N PHE A 89 10.60 5.86 -3.25
CA PHE A 89 9.23 5.93 -2.81
C PHE A 89 8.32 5.19 -3.77
N ILE A 90 7.64 4.17 -3.28
CA ILE A 90 6.78 3.29 -4.08
C ILE A 90 5.35 3.50 -3.61
N GLY A 91 4.44 3.78 -4.53
CA GLY A 91 3.03 3.96 -4.22
C GLY A 91 2.11 3.52 -5.35
N LEU A 92 0.82 3.46 -5.05
CA LEU A 92 -0.23 3.08 -5.97
C LEU A 92 -1.00 4.32 -6.42
N ALA A 93 -1.31 4.43 -7.71
CA ALA A 93 -2.18 5.50 -8.19
C ALA A 93 -3.63 5.32 -7.65
N PRO A 94 -4.32 6.40 -7.23
CA PRO A 94 -5.70 6.31 -6.74
C PRO A 94 -6.67 5.81 -7.83
N TYR A 95 -7.47 4.79 -7.52
CA TYR A 95 -8.32 4.10 -8.50
C TYR A 95 -9.83 4.18 -8.23
N VAL A 96 -10.25 4.84 -7.14
CA VAL A 96 -11.67 4.85 -6.70
C VAL A 96 -12.45 6.12 -7.12
N ASN A 97 -11.74 7.20 -7.47
CA ASN A 97 -12.32 8.55 -7.40
C ASN A 97 -13.07 9.04 -8.64
N GLN A 98 -12.84 8.46 -9.82
CA GLN A 98 -13.45 8.94 -11.07
C GLN A 98 -14.29 7.86 -11.75
N PRO A 99 -15.43 8.20 -12.38
CA PRO A 99 -16.11 7.32 -13.31
C PRO A 99 -15.14 6.80 -14.38
N ALA A 100 -15.38 5.59 -14.86
CA ALA A 100 -14.52 4.98 -15.86
C ALA A 100 -15.33 4.37 -17.01
N ASP A 101 -14.92 4.70 -18.23
CA ASP A 101 -15.57 4.24 -19.47
C ASP A 101 -15.02 2.91 -19.97
N ASP A 102 -13.84 2.51 -19.49
CA ASP A 102 -13.23 1.21 -19.77
C ASP A 102 -13.77 0.10 -18.84
N PRO A 103 -14.12 -1.09 -19.37
CA PRO A 103 -14.56 -2.22 -18.55
C PRO A 103 -13.59 -2.63 -17.42
N ALA A 104 -12.28 -2.65 -17.68
CA ALA A 104 -11.30 -3.05 -16.68
C ALA A 104 -11.22 -2.04 -15.53
N ALA A 105 -11.21 -0.75 -15.87
CA ALA A 105 -11.27 0.37 -14.94
C ALA A 105 -12.55 0.35 -14.08
N ARG A 106 -13.71 0.05 -14.67
CA ARG A 106 -14.96 -0.12 -13.92
C ARG A 106 -14.86 -1.23 -12.87
N LEU A 107 -14.30 -2.38 -13.24
CA LEU A 107 -14.13 -3.51 -12.33
C LEU A 107 -13.21 -3.17 -11.16
N VAL A 108 -12.02 -2.59 -11.43
CA VAL A 108 -11.09 -2.20 -10.36
C VAL A 108 -11.73 -1.17 -9.42
N ARG A 109 -12.44 -0.18 -9.99
CA ARG A 109 -13.17 0.81 -9.19
C ARG A 109 -14.27 0.19 -8.35
N GLN A 110 -15.07 -0.73 -8.92
CA GLN A 110 -16.12 -1.42 -8.18
C GLN A 110 -15.55 -2.26 -7.04
N ILE A 111 -14.42 -2.95 -7.26
CA ILE A 111 -13.71 -3.74 -6.24
C ILE A 111 -13.23 -2.83 -5.11
N GLY A 112 -12.61 -1.68 -5.45
CA GLY A 112 -12.20 -0.68 -4.46
C GLY A 112 -13.37 -0.16 -3.63
N ARG A 113 -14.44 0.30 -4.28
CA ARG A 113 -15.62 0.84 -3.59
C ARG A 113 -16.27 -0.20 -2.68
N TYR A 114 -16.38 -1.44 -3.16
CA TYR A 114 -16.90 -2.55 -2.38
C TYR A 114 -16.07 -2.78 -1.13
N ARG A 115 -14.75 -2.92 -1.29
CA ARG A 115 -13.82 -3.12 -0.18
C ARG A 115 -13.90 -1.98 0.83
N ASP A 116 -13.78 -0.75 0.36
CA ASP A 116 -13.75 0.43 1.24
C ASP A 116 -15.08 0.60 1.97
N SER A 117 -16.21 0.25 1.34
CA SER A 117 -17.51 0.24 2.00
C SER A 117 -17.59 -0.84 3.09
N CYS A 118 -17.06 -2.04 2.84
CA CYS A 118 -17.02 -3.10 3.86
C CYS A 118 -16.12 -2.72 5.04
N LEU A 119 -14.99 -2.07 4.78
CA LEU A 119 -14.08 -1.56 5.83
C LEU A 119 -14.76 -0.50 6.68
N LEU A 120 -15.30 0.54 6.05
CA LEU A 120 -15.94 1.65 6.77
C LEU A 120 -17.16 1.20 7.59
N LEU A 121 -17.95 0.26 7.08
CA LEU A 121 -19.09 -0.29 7.82
C LEU A 121 -18.68 -1.17 9.01
N SER A 122 -17.45 -1.68 9.02
CA SER A 122 -16.89 -2.49 10.11
C SER A 122 -15.95 -1.70 11.01
N ASP A 123 -16.03 -0.37 11.02
CA ASP A 123 -15.17 0.53 11.79
C ASP A 123 -13.66 0.39 11.48
N ASP A 124 -13.32 -0.15 10.31
CA ASP A 124 -11.95 -0.25 9.80
C ASP A 124 -11.65 0.91 8.84
N GLN A 125 -10.38 1.28 8.76
CA GLN A 125 -9.93 2.39 7.90
C GLN A 125 -9.39 1.87 6.54
N PRO A 126 -9.92 2.36 5.41
CA PRO A 126 -9.35 2.10 4.09
C PRO A 126 -7.95 2.70 3.91
N TYR A 127 -7.15 2.11 3.02
CA TYR A 127 -5.93 2.74 2.54
C TYR A 127 -6.25 4.04 1.79
N ARG A 128 -5.38 5.04 1.92
CA ARG A 128 -5.50 6.30 1.19
C ARG A 128 -4.31 6.51 0.28
N GLU A 129 -4.51 6.20 -0.99
CA GLU A 129 -3.50 6.38 -2.03
C GLU A 129 -3.42 7.83 -2.53
N TYR A 130 -2.26 8.24 -3.02
CA TYR A 130 -1.98 9.59 -3.52
C TYR A 130 -1.36 9.52 -4.93
N PRO A 131 -1.65 10.47 -5.83
CA PRO A 131 -0.98 10.54 -7.13
C PRO A 131 0.52 10.78 -7.00
N ALA A 132 1.30 10.29 -7.96
CA ALA A 132 2.76 10.45 -7.98
C ALA A 132 3.19 11.92 -7.95
N GLU A 133 2.45 12.79 -8.64
CA GLU A 133 2.67 14.24 -8.69
C GLU A 133 2.55 14.86 -7.30
N TRP A 134 1.48 14.51 -6.56
CA TRP A 134 1.29 14.99 -5.19
C TRP A 134 2.45 14.57 -4.29
N VAL A 135 2.93 13.32 -4.43
CA VAL A 135 4.05 12.82 -3.65
C VAL A 135 5.35 13.55 -4.02
N ALA A 136 5.60 13.78 -5.31
CA ALA A 136 6.78 14.53 -5.76
C ALA A 136 6.82 15.94 -5.16
N ASP A 137 5.73 16.69 -5.27
CA ASP A 137 5.62 18.05 -4.72
C ASP A 137 5.90 18.07 -3.20
N HIS A 138 5.38 17.09 -2.46
CA HIS A 138 5.57 17.04 -1.01
C HIS A 138 6.94 16.49 -0.59
N LEU A 139 7.58 15.66 -1.41
CA LEU A 139 8.98 15.29 -1.22
C LEU A 139 9.88 16.51 -1.36
N GLU A 140 9.68 17.32 -2.41
CA GLU A 140 10.44 18.56 -2.62
C GLU A 140 10.23 19.55 -1.48
N ALA A 141 8.97 19.77 -1.07
CA ALA A 141 8.64 20.60 0.09
C ALA A 141 9.25 20.07 1.41
N SER A 142 9.57 18.77 1.48
CA SER A 142 10.21 18.11 2.62
C SER A 142 11.74 18.11 2.55
N GLY A 143 12.34 18.85 1.60
CA GLY A 143 13.79 18.97 1.46
C GLY A 143 14.45 17.83 0.70
N PHE A 144 13.70 17.10 -0.12
CA PHE A 144 14.28 16.20 -1.11
C PHE A 144 14.42 16.89 -2.47
N LYS A 145 15.27 16.34 -3.32
CA LYS A 145 15.34 16.60 -4.75
C LYS A 145 14.87 15.36 -5.49
N VAL A 146 13.81 15.48 -6.29
CA VAL A 146 13.32 14.38 -7.12
C VAL A 146 14.27 14.19 -8.31
N LEU A 147 14.72 12.96 -8.51
CA LEU A 147 15.68 12.60 -9.57
C LEU A 147 15.01 11.94 -10.77
N ALA A 148 14.05 11.06 -10.48
CA ALA A 148 13.29 10.35 -11.50
C ALA A 148 11.95 9.88 -10.92
N ALA A 149 10.95 9.81 -11.79
CA ALA A 149 9.66 9.19 -11.49
C ALA A 149 9.29 8.26 -12.65
N GLN A 150 8.90 7.03 -12.33
CA GLN A 150 8.49 6.04 -13.32
C GLN A 150 7.19 5.39 -12.90
N ARG A 151 6.33 5.12 -13.88
CA ARG A 151 5.05 4.43 -13.71
C ARG A 151 5.14 3.00 -14.22
N PHE A 152 4.51 2.08 -13.51
CA PHE A 152 4.48 0.65 -13.81
C PHE A 152 3.01 0.20 -13.93
N PRO A 153 2.51 -0.05 -15.15
CA PRO A 153 1.12 -0.45 -15.35
C PRO A 153 0.78 -1.74 -14.60
N ILE A 154 -0.40 -1.78 -13.97
CA ILE A 154 -0.84 -2.94 -13.21
C ILE A 154 -1.71 -3.86 -14.06
N ARG A 155 -1.51 -5.16 -13.88
CA ARG A 155 -2.34 -6.22 -14.46
C ARG A 155 -2.86 -7.11 -13.34
N TYR A 156 -4.06 -6.81 -12.85
CA TYR A 156 -4.66 -7.58 -11.76
C TYR A 156 -5.11 -8.96 -12.25
N LYS A 157 -4.83 -9.97 -11.44
CA LYS A 157 -5.14 -11.39 -11.69
C LYS A 157 -6.11 -11.91 -10.64
N ALA A 158 -6.55 -13.17 -10.80
CA ALA A 158 -7.51 -13.81 -9.90
C ALA A 158 -7.14 -13.71 -8.41
N ARG A 159 -5.84 -13.83 -8.08
CA ARG A 159 -5.34 -13.66 -6.71
C ARG A 159 -5.70 -12.30 -6.11
N PHE A 160 -5.60 -11.21 -6.88
CA PHE A 160 -6.00 -9.88 -6.43
C PHE A 160 -7.50 -9.81 -6.18
N VAL A 161 -8.32 -10.25 -7.14
CA VAL A 161 -9.78 -10.22 -7.01
C VAL A 161 -10.21 -10.99 -5.76
N ASN A 162 -9.74 -12.23 -5.63
CA ASN A 162 -10.08 -13.07 -4.49
C ASN A 162 -9.63 -12.44 -3.17
N SER A 163 -8.40 -11.92 -3.09
CA SER A 163 -7.93 -11.31 -1.84
C SER A 163 -8.75 -10.08 -1.42
N GLN A 164 -9.19 -9.23 -2.36
CA GLN A 164 -10.01 -8.06 -2.05
C GLN A 164 -11.41 -8.43 -1.57
N ILE A 165 -12.01 -9.50 -2.10
CA ILE A 165 -13.34 -9.95 -1.66
C ILE A 165 -13.24 -10.76 -0.35
N ASP A 166 -12.28 -11.67 -0.26
CA ASP A 166 -12.09 -12.57 0.90
C ASP A 166 -11.78 -11.78 2.17
N MET A 167 -10.99 -10.70 2.08
CA MET A 167 -10.71 -9.85 3.24
C MET A 167 -11.97 -9.18 3.81
N CYS A 168 -13.03 -9.01 3.01
CA CYS A 168 -14.27 -8.41 3.48
C CYS A 168 -15.12 -9.40 4.30
N LEU A 169 -14.96 -10.71 4.12
CA LEU A 169 -15.85 -11.71 4.72
C LEU A 169 -15.90 -11.66 6.26
N PRO A 170 -14.76 -11.63 6.99
CA PRO A 170 -14.79 -11.54 8.46
C PRO A 170 -15.41 -10.23 8.96
N ARG A 171 -15.31 -9.15 8.19
CA ARG A 171 -15.89 -7.84 8.53
C ARG A 171 -17.40 -7.85 8.41
N LEU A 172 -17.91 -8.46 7.35
CA LEU A 172 -19.35 -8.67 7.15
C LEU A 172 -19.97 -9.53 8.25
N GLU A 173 -19.21 -10.47 8.81
CA GLU A 173 -19.66 -11.28 9.95
C GLU A 173 -19.83 -10.44 11.22
N GLY A 174 -19.07 -9.34 11.38
CA GLY A 174 -19.19 -8.40 12.49
C GLY A 174 -20.40 -7.45 12.42
N LEU A 175 -20.97 -7.19 11.24
CA LEU A 175 -21.97 -6.12 11.04
C LEU A 175 -23.33 -6.35 11.71
N ALA A 176 -23.74 -5.52 12.69
CA ALA A 176 -25.03 -5.70 13.39
C ALA A 176 -26.24 -5.98 12.46
N ASP A 177 -26.38 -5.21 11.36
CA ASP A 177 -27.41 -5.45 10.35
C ASP A 177 -27.06 -6.66 9.45
N ARG A 178 -27.76 -7.77 9.71
CA ARG A 178 -27.59 -9.02 8.97
C ARG A 178 -28.13 -8.99 7.55
N ASN A 179 -29.13 -8.16 7.25
CA ASN A 179 -29.66 -8.02 5.90
C ASN A 179 -28.66 -7.26 5.02
N LEU A 180 -28.09 -6.18 5.55
CA LEU A 180 -27.00 -5.46 4.91
C LEU A 180 -25.79 -6.38 4.68
N ALA A 181 -25.36 -7.14 5.69
CA ALA A 181 -24.26 -8.09 5.56
C ALA A 181 -24.49 -9.12 4.44
N ARG A 182 -25.72 -9.66 4.34
CA ARG A 182 -26.10 -10.61 3.28
C ARG A 182 -26.08 -9.96 1.90
N ALA A 183 -26.60 -8.74 1.77
CA ALA A 183 -26.59 -7.99 0.52
C ALA A 183 -25.17 -7.68 0.04
N LEU A 184 -24.29 -7.24 0.95
CA LEU A 184 -22.87 -6.99 0.66
C LEU A 184 -22.13 -8.28 0.29
N ARG A 185 -22.41 -9.40 0.96
CA ARG A 185 -21.82 -10.69 0.59
C ARG A 185 -22.21 -11.08 -0.84
N ALA A 186 -23.50 -11.03 -1.17
CA ALA A 186 -23.98 -11.34 -2.53
C ALA A 186 -23.41 -10.39 -3.59
N SER A 187 -23.28 -9.10 -3.27
CA SER A 187 -22.65 -8.10 -4.14
C SER A 187 -21.17 -8.42 -4.39
N GLY A 188 -20.43 -8.80 -3.35
CA GLY A 188 -19.03 -9.22 -3.45
C GLY A 188 -18.84 -10.45 -4.33
N GLU A 189 -19.71 -11.46 -4.19
CA GLU A 189 -19.69 -12.67 -5.05
C GLU A 189 -20.01 -12.36 -6.51
N THR A 190 -21.02 -11.53 -6.75
CA THR A 190 -21.38 -11.08 -8.11
C THR A 190 -20.22 -10.34 -8.77
N LEU A 191 -19.56 -9.47 -8.01
CA LEU A 191 -18.38 -8.73 -8.48
C LEU A 191 -17.19 -9.65 -8.71
N ARG A 192 -16.95 -10.63 -7.83
CA ARG A 192 -15.92 -11.65 -8.00
C ARG A 192 -16.12 -12.39 -9.31
N GLN A 193 -17.33 -12.90 -9.58
CA GLN A 193 -17.63 -13.62 -10.81
C GLN A 193 -17.38 -12.75 -12.05
N ALA A 194 -17.91 -11.52 -12.07
CA ALA A 194 -17.73 -10.61 -13.21
C ALA A 194 -16.24 -10.30 -13.49
N ALA A 195 -15.45 -10.12 -12.44
CA ALA A 195 -14.01 -9.85 -12.53
C ALA A 195 -13.23 -11.10 -13.00
N LEU A 196 -13.56 -12.29 -12.51
CA LEU A 196 -12.93 -13.53 -12.94
C LEU A 196 -13.29 -13.88 -14.39
N ASP A 197 -14.53 -13.64 -14.82
CA ASP A 197 -14.94 -13.82 -16.21
C ASP A 197 -14.19 -12.87 -17.15
N HIS A 198 -13.99 -11.62 -16.73
CA HIS A 198 -13.16 -10.67 -17.47
C HIS A 198 -11.70 -11.16 -17.56
N ILE A 199 -11.12 -11.64 -16.47
CA ILE A 199 -9.76 -12.20 -16.46
C ILE A 199 -9.65 -13.44 -17.36
N ALA A 200 -10.67 -14.30 -17.39
CA ALA A 200 -10.68 -15.47 -18.26
C ALA A 200 -10.69 -15.09 -19.74
N ARG A 201 -11.36 -13.99 -20.11
CA ARG A 201 -11.39 -13.48 -21.50
C ARG A 201 -10.14 -12.68 -21.88
N GLU A 202 -9.72 -11.74 -21.04
CA GLU A 202 -8.69 -10.73 -21.35
C GLU A 202 -7.31 -11.05 -20.76
N GLY A 203 -7.21 -12.14 -19.99
CA GLY A 203 -6.02 -12.54 -19.25
C GLY A 203 -5.74 -11.73 -17.98
N SER A 204 -6.15 -10.47 -17.89
CA SER A 204 -6.02 -9.61 -16.69
C SER A 204 -6.94 -8.41 -16.73
N ILE A 205 -7.24 -7.84 -15.56
CA ILE A 205 -7.84 -6.52 -15.45
C ILE A 205 -6.71 -5.48 -15.54
N SER A 206 -6.54 -4.86 -16.70
CA SER A 206 -5.43 -3.92 -16.97
C SER A 206 -5.86 -2.48 -16.64
N HIS A 207 -5.58 -2.02 -15.43
CA HIS A 207 -5.93 -0.67 -15.01
C HIS A 207 -5.03 -0.19 -13.87
N GLY A 208 -4.83 1.12 -13.79
CA GLY A 208 -3.96 1.72 -12.78
C GLY A 208 -2.47 1.48 -13.03
N HIS A 209 -1.66 2.04 -12.15
CA HIS A 209 -0.22 1.87 -12.16
C HIS A 209 0.33 2.06 -10.76
N ASP A 210 1.40 1.34 -10.47
CA ASP A 210 2.31 1.72 -9.39
C ASP A 210 3.23 2.82 -9.90
N TYR A 211 3.81 3.59 -8.99
CA TYR A 211 4.86 4.52 -9.32
C TYR A 211 6.05 4.34 -8.39
N VAL A 212 7.24 4.61 -8.92
CA VAL A 212 8.48 4.69 -8.16
C VAL A 212 9.08 6.06 -8.38
N ILE A 213 9.33 6.79 -7.28
CA ILE A 213 10.03 8.07 -7.28
C ILE A 213 11.38 7.84 -6.62
N ALA A 214 12.45 8.11 -7.37
CA ALA A 214 13.80 8.19 -6.83
C ALA A 214 14.08 9.63 -6.42
N ALA A 215 14.47 9.85 -5.18
CA ALA A 215 14.80 11.17 -4.66
C ALA A 215 16.05 11.11 -3.77
N GLU A 216 16.73 12.24 -3.62
CA GLU A 216 17.88 12.38 -2.72
C GLU A 216 17.67 13.55 -1.77
N PRO A 217 18.29 13.54 -0.58
CA PRO A 217 18.51 14.73 0.23
C PRO A 217 18.92 15.95 -0.62
N ALA A 218 18.14 17.04 -0.60
CA ALA A 218 18.56 18.34 -1.13
C ALA A 218 19.63 18.98 -0.24
#